data_AF-A0A971D510-F1
#
_entry.id   AF-A0A971D510-F1
#
_cell.length_a   1.000
_cell.length_b   1.000
_cell.length_c   1.000
_cell.angle_alpha   90.00
_cell.angle_beta   90.00
_cell.angle_gamma   90.00
#
_symmetry.space_group_name_H-M   'P 1'
#
loop_
_entity.id
_entity.type
_entity.pdbx_description
1 polymer ?
#
loop_
_entity_poly.entity_id
_entity_poly.type
_entity_poly.pdbx_seq_one_letter_code
_entity_poly.pdbx_strand_id
1 'polypeptide(L)'
;MKTVPFILRDHRDQLWRRWTESLGEDVPADYRELMSSPLGERFVRAFVDDLMSWSEAEEYEAPTQLRQACERVGADALHRMALGFTALELAAALQALRGAIIDVLLDVLVLGDLPSFAETLEQVKAADRFIDQLVHAVLLAEPSGGR
;
A
#
# COMPACT_ATOMS: atom_id res chain seq x y z
N MET A 1 -0.16 23.53 -2.67
CA MET A 1 -0.58 22.60 -1.59
C MET A 1 -0.12 21.21 -1.96
N LYS A 2 0.49 20.46 -1.04
CA LYS A 2 0.91 19.07 -1.30
C LYS A 2 -0.31 18.16 -1.15
N THR A 3 -0.64 17.33 -2.14
CA THR A 3 -1.67 16.28 -2.00
C THR A 3 -1.13 15.14 -1.12
N VAL A 4 -2.01 14.36 -0.50
CA VAL A 4 -1.69 13.19 0.33
C VAL A 4 -0.67 12.26 -0.35
N PRO A 5 -0.78 11.91 -1.65
CA PRO A 5 0.25 11.14 -2.35
C PRO A 5 1.65 11.78 -2.30
N PHE A 6 1.76 13.10 -2.48
CA PHE A 6 3.05 13.81 -2.35
C PHE A 6 3.57 13.81 -0.92
N ILE A 7 2.69 13.88 0.09
CA ILE A 7 3.09 13.78 1.50
C ILE A 7 3.63 12.38 1.78
N LEU A 8 2.93 11.33 1.37
CA LEU A 8 3.41 9.95 1.50
C LEU A 8 4.74 9.73 0.77
N ARG A 9 4.93 10.37 -0.39
CA ARG A 9 6.19 10.38 -1.13
C ARG A 9 7.35 10.99 -0.35
N ASP A 10 7.12 12.13 0.28
CA ASP A 10 8.12 12.86 1.06
C ASP A 10 8.41 12.15 2.40
N HIS A 11 7.47 11.34 2.90
CA HIS A 11 7.54 10.59 4.16
C HIS A 11 7.67 9.06 3.95
N ARG A 12 8.22 8.61 2.81
CA ARG A 12 8.32 7.17 2.45
C ARG A 12 9.03 6.32 3.50
N ASP A 13 10.14 6.80 4.05
CA ASP A 13 10.90 6.08 5.06
C ASP A 13 10.10 5.90 6.35
N GLN A 14 9.34 6.93 6.74
CA GLN A 14 8.45 6.88 7.89
C GLN A 14 7.29 5.93 7.63
N LEU A 15 6.69 5.98 6.44
CA LEU A 15 5.62 5.07 6.04
C LEU A 15 6.07 3.60 6.10
N TRP A 16 7.27 3.29 5.60
CA TRP A 16 7.83 1.95 5.66
C TRP A 16 8.07 1.47 7.10
N ARG A 17 8.65 2.32 7.96
CA ARG A 17 8.83 1.98 9.38
C ARG A 17 7.50 1.72 10.08
N ARG A 18 6.53 2.64 9.95
CA ARG A 18 5.19 2.49 10.54
C ARG A 18 4.48 1.25 10.05
N TRP A 19 4.60 0.94 8.75
CA TRP A 19 3.99 -0.25 8.16
C TRP A 19 4.60 -1.55 8.69
N THR A 20 5.93 -1.64 8.74
CA THR A 20 6.60 -2.85 9.24
C THR A 20 6.36 -3.07 10.74
N GLU A 21 6.29 -1.99 11.52
CA GLU A 21 5.90 -2.01 12.93
C GLU A 21 4.43 -2.42 13.14
N SER A 22 3.54 -2.14 12.18
CA SER A 22 2.11 -2.47 12.26
C SER A 22 1.76 -3.89 11.80
N LEU A 23 2.72 -4.65 11.26
CA LEU A 23 2.51 -6.05 10.87
C LEU A 23 2.28 -6.91 12.13
N GLY A 24 1.02 -7.26 12.37
CA GLY A 24 0.56 -8.05 13.52
C GLY A 24 0.79 -9.56 13.39
N GLU A 25 0.18 -10.32 14.30
CA GLU A 25 0.32 -11.79 14.37
C GLU A 25 -0.31 -12.52 13.19
N ASP A 26 -1.26 -11.89 12.49
CA ASP A 26 -1.88 -12.42 11.26
C ASP A 26 -0.91 -12.46 10.07
N VAL A 27 0.30 -11.92 10.22
CA VAL A 27 1.36 -11.93 9.22
C VAL A 27 2.54 -12.77 9.75
N PRO A 28 2.96 -13.84 9.04
CA PRO A 28 4.03 -14.73 9.48
C PRO A 28 5.33 -13.98 9.79
N ALA A 29 6.06 -14.45 10.81
CA ALA A 29 7.32 -13.83 11.23
C ALA A 29 8.33 -13.68 10.07
N ASP A 30 8.46 -14.71 9.24
CA ASP A 30 9.34 -14.69 8.06
C ASP A 30 8.95 -13.59 7.06
N TYR A 31 7.66 -13.33 6.88
CA TYR A 31 7.19 -12.23 6.03
C TYR A 31 7.48 -10.87 6.66
N ARG A 32 7.28 -10.75 7.99
CA ARG A 32 7.57 -9.51 8.73
C ARG A 32 9.05 -9.15 8.69
N GLU A 33 9.93 -10.14 8.86
CA GLU A 33 11.38 -9.96 8.72
C GLU A 33 11.73 -9.52 7.29
N LEU A 34 11.13 -10.17 6.29
CA LEU A 34 11.35 -9.82 4.89
C LEU A 34 10.87 -8.40 4.56
N MET A 35 9.75 -7.94 5.11
CA MET A 35 9.26 -6.57 4.93
C MET A 35 10.07 -5.54 5.72
N SER A 36 10.76 -5.94 6.78
CA SER A 36 11.70 -5.10 7.53
C SER A 36 13.06 -4.95 6.82
N SER A 37 13.26 -5.62 5.68
CA SER A 37 14.46 -5.54 4.85
C SER A 37 14.34 -4.47 3.75
N PRO A 38 15.42 -4.20 2.97
CA PRO A 38 15.35 -3.32 1.80
C PRO A 38 14.29 -3.73 0.76
N LEU A 39 13.82 -4.98 0.78
CA LEU A 39 12.74 -5.42 -0.10
C LEU A 39 11.41 -4.77 0.26
N GLY A 40 11.09 -4.64 1.55
CA GLY A 40 9.87 -3.95 1.99
C GLY A 40 9.95 -2.44 1.76
N GLU A 41 11.13 -1.84 1.92
CA GLU A 41 11.36 -0.43 1.55
C GLU A 41 11.06 -0.20 0.06
N ARG A 42 11.59 -1.08 -0.81
CA ARG A 42 11.32 -1.03 -2.25
C ARG A 42 9.85 -1.23 -2.57
N PHE A 43 9.16 -2.09 -1.82
CA PHE A 43 7.71 -2.27 -1.97
C PHE A 43 6.95 -0.99 -1.65
N VAL A 44 7.21 -0.34 -0.51
CA VAL A 44 6.56 0.92 -0.14
C VAL A 44 6.86 2.02 -1.16
N ARG A 45 8.10 2.09 -1.65
CA ARG A 45 8.47 3.03 -2.71
C ARG A 45 7.63 2.82 -3.97
N ALA A 46 7.51 1.58 -4.42
CA ALA A 46 6.72 1.21 -5.59
C ALA A 46 5.23 1.52 -5.39
N PHE A 47 4.69 1.18 -4.22
CA PHE A 47 3.30 1.50 -3.85
C PHE A 47 3.01 2.99 -3.92
N VAL A 48 3.89 3.83 -3.36
CA VAL A 48 3.68 5.29 -3.41
C VAL A 48 3.82 5.82 -4.83
N ASP A 49 4.79 5.32 -5.60
CA ASP A 49 4.96 5.71 -7.01
C ASP A 49 3.69 5.36 -7.84
N ASP A 50 3.04 4.23 -7.55
CA ASP A 50 1.77 3.83 -8.19
C ASP A 50 0.59 4.67 -7.76
N LEU A 51 0.46 4.92 -6.46
CA LEU A 51 -0.60 5.75 -5.91
C LEU A 51 -0.55 7.14 -6.53
N MET A 52 0.65 7.70 -6.66
CA MET A 52 0.86 8.98 -7.34
C MET A 52 0.50 8.92 -8.82
N SER A 53 0.99 7.89 -9.53
CA SER A 53 0.73 7.74 -10.96
C SER A 53 -0.76 7.60 -11.25
N TRP A 54 -1.50 6.92 -10.37
CA TRP A 54 -2.95 6.78 -10.46
C TRP A 54 -3.71 8.05 -10.04
N SER A 55 -3.30 8.72 -8.96
CA SER A 55 -4.02 9.89 -8.43
C SER A 55 -3.85 11.14 -9.28
N GLU A 56 -2.70 11.27 -9.94
CA GLU A 56 -2.37 12.42 -10.79
C GLU A 56 -2.66 12.16 -12.28
N ALA A 57 -3.14 10.96 -12.63
CA ALA A 57 -3.52 10.61 -13.99
C ALA A 57 -4.78 11.36 -14.45
N GLU A 58 -4.84 11.63 -15.75
CA GLU A 58 -6.08 12.09 -16.36
C GLU A 58 -7.16 11.00 -16.26
N GLU A 59 -8.44 11.39 -16.27
CA GLU A 59 -9.57 10.48 -15.98
C GLU A 59 -9.59 9.23 -16.88
N TYR A 60 -9.16 9.35 -18.14
CA TYR A 60 -9.08 8.23 -19.08
C TYR A 60 -7.83 7.35 -18.89
N GLU A 61 -6.79 7.85 -18.21
CA GLU A 61 -5.55 7.12 -17.94
C GLU A 61 -5.59 6.38 -16.60
N ALA A 62 -6.30 6.93 -15.61
CA ALA A 62 -6.40 6.37 -14.27
C ALA A 62 -6.77 4.87 -14.23
N PRO A 63 -7.74 4.36 -15.03
CA PRO A 63 -8.04 2.92 -15.05
C PRO A 63 -6.85 2.05 -15.48
N THR A 64 -6.00 2.54 -16.38
CA THR A 64 -4.81 1.82 -16.84
C THR A 64 -3.72 1.81 -15.77
N GLN A 65 -3.49 2.95 -15.10
CA GLN A 65 -2.54 3.05 -14.00
C GLN A 65 -2.90 2.11 -12.84
N LEU A 66 -4.19 2.07 -12.47
CA LEU A 66 -4.69 1.14 -11.45
C LEU A 66 -4.47 -0.31 -11.85
N ARG A 67 -4.77 -0.68 -13.10
CA ARG A 67 -4.58 -2.04 -13.60
C ARG A 67 -3.11 -2.47 -13.51
N GLN A 68 -2.18 -1.60 -13.90
CA GLN A 68 -0.75 -1.88 -13.83
C GLN A 68 -0.26 -2.06 -12.38
N ALA A 69 -0.78 -1.25 -11.45
CA ALA A 69 -0.49 -1.43 -10.02
C ALA A 69 -0.99 -2.79 -9.52
N CYS A 70 -2.24 -3.16 -9.84
CA CYS A 70 -2.83 -4.45 -9.49
C CYS A 70 -2.07 -5.63 -10.10
N GLU A 71 -1.67 -5.56 -11.38
CA GLU A 71 -0.90 -6.62 -12.05
C GLU A 71 0.46 -6.84 -11.37
N ARG A 72 1.17 -5.77 -11.00
CA ARG A 72 2.44 -5.87 -10.30
C ARG A 72 2.27 -6.49 -8.91
N VAL A 73 1.28 -6.02 -8.14
CA VAL A 73 1.02 -6.55 -6.78
C VAL A 73 0.57 -8.02 -6.85
N GLY A 74 -0.31 -8.37 -7.79
CA GLY A 74 -0.71 -9.76 -8.01
C GLY A 74 0.46 -10.66 -8.40
N ALA A 75 1.39 -10.17 -9.24
CA ALA A 75 2.59 -10.92 -9.62
C ALA A 75 3.57 -11.13 -8.45
N ASP A 76 3.81 -10.10 -7.60
CA ASP A 76 4.60 -10.27 -6.37
C ASP A 76 3.90 -11.25 -5.42
N ALA A 77 2.59 -11.13 -5.24
CA ALA A 77 1.82 -12.02 -4.39
C ALA A 77 1.92 -13.49 -4.84
N LEU A 78 1.78 -13.77 -6.14
CA LEU A 78 2.02 -15.10 -6.70
C LEU A 78 3.41 -15.64 -6.36
N HIS A 79 4.43 -14.79 -6.47
CA HIS A 79 5.79 -15.15 -6.11
C HIS A 79 5.91 -15.49 -4.63
N ARG A 80 5.26 -14.73 -3.75
CA ARG A 80 5.25 -15.00 -2.31
C ARG A 80 4.45 -16.24 -1.95
N MET A 81 3.34 -16.49 -2.63
CA MET A 81 2.57 -17.73 -2.42
C MET A 81 3.38 -18.96 -2.80
N ALA A 82 4.20 -18.89 -3.86
CA ALA A 82 5.12 -19.97 -4.22
C ALA A 82 6.21 -20.22 -3.15
N LEU A 83 6.45 -19.28 -2.24
CA LEU A 83 7.36 -19.41 -1.10
C LEU A 83 6.66 -19.89 0.18
N GLY A 84 5.34 -20.15 0.13
CA GLY A 84 4.58 -20.72 1.24
C GLY A 84 3.68 -19.74 2.01
N PHE A 85 3.62 -18.47 1.62
CA PHE A 85 2.68 -17.51 2.21
C PHE A 85 1.26 -17.68 1.63
N THR A 86 0.23 -17.41 2.42
CA THR A 86 -1.17 -17.47 1.95
C THR A 86 -1.62 -16.12 1.40
N ALA A 87 -2.64 -16.13 0.52
CA ALA A 87 -3.25 -14.90 0.02
C ALA A 87 -3.81 -14.01 1.14
N LEU A 88 -4.35 -14.63 2.20
CA LEU A 88 -4.88 -13.92 3.37
C LEU A 88 -3.78 -13.18 4.14
N GLU A 89 -2.63 -13.81 4.39
CA GLU A 89 -1.50 -13.18 5.09
C GLU A 89 -0.95 -11.99 4.29
N LEU A 90 -0.82 -12.14 2.97
CA LEU A 90 -0.36 -11.07 2.09
C LEU A 90 -1.38 -9.91 2.01
N ALA A 91 -2.67 -10.24 1.95
CA ALA A 91 -3.75 -9.25 2.00
C ALA A 91 -3.78 -8.52 3.35
N ALA A 92 -3.56 -9.23 4.46
CA ALA A 92 -3.48 -8.63 5.79
C ALA A 92 -2.32 -7.63 5.90
N ALA A 93 -1.15 -7.97 5.34
CA ALA A 93 -0.01 -7.06 5.28
C ALA A 93 -0.32 -5.78 4.48
N LEU A 94 -1.01 -5.89 3.33
CA LEU A 94 -1.50 -4.72 2.58
C LEU A 94 -2.51 -3.89 3.36
N GLN A 95 -3.42 -4.53 4.11
CA GLN A 95 -4.38 -3.82 4.95
C GLN A 95 -3.68 -3.06 6.09
N ALA A 96 -2.61 -3.60 6.67
CA ALA A 96 -1.82 -2.91 7.69
C ALA A 96 -1.18 -1.60 7.18
N LEU A 97 -0.94 -1.47 5.87
CA LEU A 97 -0.43 -0.25 5.25
C LEU A 97 -1.44 0.91 5.36
N ARG A 98 -2.74 0.61 5.38
CA ARG A 98 -3.81 1.62 5.61
C ARG A 98 -3.61 2.34 6.93
N GLY A 99 -3.36 1.60 8.01
CA GLY A 99 -3.08 2.16 9.34
C GLY A 99 -1.82 3.04 9.33
N ALA A 100 -0.75 2.55 8.70
CA ALA A 100 0.50 3.28 8.59
C ALA A 100 0.38 4.61 7.82
N ILE A 101 -0.45 4.66 6.77
CA ILE A 101 -0.77 5.90 6.06
C ILE A 101 -1.44 6.91 7.00
N ILE A 102 -2.43 6.47 7.78
CA ILE A 102 -3.12 7.34 8.74
C ILE A 102 -2.14 7.87 9.79
N ASP A 103 -1.26 7.01 10.33
CA ASP A 103 -0.26 7.42 11.32
C ASP A 103 0.70 8.49 10.78
N VAL A 104 1.19 8.33 9.54
CA VAL A 104 2.02 9.34 8.86
C VAL A 104 1.26 10.66 8.71
N LEU A 105 0.00 10.61 8.28
CA LEU A 105 -0.81 11.82 8.10
C LEU A 105 -1.11 12.51 9.44
N LEU A 106 -1.31 11.77 10.52
CA LEU A 106 -1.45 12.33 11.87
C LEU A 106 -0.17 13.03 12.34
N ASP A 107 0.99 12.44 12.11
CA ASP A 107 2.29 13.07 12.43
C ASP A 107 2.48 14.38 11.63
N VAL A 108 2.10 14.40 10.35
CA VAL A 108 2.18 15.59 9.49
C VAL A 108 1.12 16.65 9.87
N LEU A 109 -0.06 16.23 10.33
CA LEU A 109 -1.10 17.14 10.84
C LEU A 109 -0.57 17.97 12.02
N VAL A 110 0.15 17.33 12.94
CA VAL A 110 0.74 18.00 14.12
C VAL A 110 1.74 19.09 13.71
N LEU A 111 2.41 18.92 12.57
CA LEU A 111 3.37 19.88 12.02
C LEU A 111 2.70 21.03 11.24
N GLY A 112 1.39 20.94 10.98
CA GLY A 112 0.63 21.98 10.28
C GLY A 112 0.75 21.95 8.74
N ASP A 113 1.24 20.84 8.18
CA ASP A 113 1.59 20.72 6.75
C ASP A 113 0.53 20.01 5.89
N LEU A 114 -0.64 19.69 6.46
CA LEU A 114 -1.73 19.06 5.72
C LEU A 114 -2.57 20.08 4.89
N PRO A 115 -3.16 19.63 3.77
CA PRO A 115 -4.24 20.35 3.08
C PRO A 115 -5.44 20.62 3.98
N SER A 116 -6.47 21.27 3.44
CA SER A 116 -7.73 21.40 4.18
C SER A 116 -8.27 20.01 4.58
N PHE A 117 -9.02 19.96 5.68
CA PHE A 117 -9.57 18.70 6.20
C PHE A 117 -10.41 17.96 5.15
N ALA A 118 -11.25 18.68 4.41
CA ALA A 118 -12.12 18.10 3.39
C ALA A 118 -11.32 17.47 2.23
N GLU A 119 -10.30 18.17 1.72
CA GLU A 119 -9.44 17.65 0.66
C GLU A 119 -8.62 16.45 1.14
N THR A 120 -8.10 16.52 2.38
CA THR A 120 -7.37 15.41 2.99
C THR A 120 -8.26 14.17 3.10
N LEU A 121 -9.49 14.32 3.59
CA LEU A 121 -10.43 13.20 3.74
C LEU A 121 -10.80 12.55 2.40
N GLU A 122 -11.05 13.33 1.36
CA GLU A 122 -11.34 12.78 0.03
C GLU A 122 -10.14 12.03 -0.57
N GLN A 123 -8.93 12.53 -0.37
CA GLN A 123 -7.72 11.87 -0.84
C GLN A 123 -7.40 10.60 -0.03
N VAL A 124 -7.65 10.59 1.27
CA VAL A 124 -7.56 9.39 2.11
C VAL A 124 -8.55 8.33 1.62
N LYS A 125 -9.80 8.71 1.34
CA LYS A 125 -10.80 7.78 0.77
C LYS A 125 -10.39 7.24 -0.60
N ALA A 126 -9.71 8.04 -1.42
CA ALA A 126 -9.18 7.58 -2.69
C ALA A 126 -8.03 6.57 -2.51
N ALA A 127 -7.09 6.84 -1.60
CA ALA A 127 -6.02 5.91 -1.25
C ALA A 127 -6.55 4.59 -0.66
N ASP A 128 -7.61 4.67 0.16
CA ASP A 128 -8.31 3.53 0.74
C ASP A 128 -8.86 2.59 -0.35
N ARG A 129 -9.58 3.17 -1.33
CA ARG A 129 -10.10 2.42 -2.48
C ARG A 129 -8.99 1.84 -3.34
N PHE A 130 -7.87 2.55 -3.48
CA PHE A 130 -6.71 2.04 -4.20
C PHE A 130 -6.15 0.78 -3.52
N ILE A 131 -5.98 0.80 -2.19
CA ILE A 131 -5.54 -0.38 -1.42
C ILE A 131 -6.53 -1.53 -1.55
N ASP A 132 -7.84 -1.27 -1.51
CA ASP A 132 -8.86 -2.31 -1.71
C ASP A 132 -8.69 -3.06 -3.04
N GLN A 133 -8.34 -2.34 -4.11
CA GLN A 133 -8.08 -2.95 -5.42
C GLN A 133 -6.81 -3.79 -5.43
N LEU A 134 -5.76 -3.35 -4.74
CA LEU A 134 -4.52 -4.14 -4.59
C LEU A 134 -4.78 -5.41 -3.78
N VAL A 135 -5.52 -5.31 -2.67
CA VAL A 135 -5.92 -6.46 -1.86
C VAL A 135 -6.76 -7.44 -2.68
N HIS A 136 -7.73 -6.94 -3.44
CA HIS A 136 -8.50 -7.76 -4.36
C HIS A 136 -7.62 -8.46 -5.41
N ALA A 137 -6.61 -7.77 -5.95
CA ALA A 137 -5.65 -8.37 -6.87
C ALA A 137 -4.84 -9.51 -6.24
N VAL A 138 -4.42 -9.38 -4.97
CA VAL A 138 -3.76 -10.47 -4.22
C VAL A 138 -4.68 -11.68 -4.10
N LEU A 139 -5.93 -11.48 -3.72
CA LEU A 139 -6.90 -12.58 -3.55
C LEU A 139 -7.25 -13.26 -4.88
N LEU A 140 -7.36 -12.51 -5.98
CA LEU A 140 -7.58 -13.07 -7.31
C LEU A 140 -6.36 -13.81 -7.87
N ALA A 141 -5.16 -13.43 -7.42
CA ALA A 141 -3.93 -14.05 -7.85
C ALA A 141 -3.73 -15.45 -7.22
N GLU A 142 -4.48 -15.79 -6.18
CA GLU A 142 -4.46 -17.12 -5.58
C GLU A 142 -4.75 -18.19 -6.66
N PRO A 143 -3.81 -19.10 -6.94
CA PRO A 143 -4.02 -20.11 -7.96
C PRO A 143 -5.19 -21.00 -7.54
N SER A 144 -6.18 -21.14 -8.42
CA SER A 144 -7.37 -21.96 -8.21
C SER A 144 -6.98 -23.44 -8.02
N GLY A 145 -6.61 -23.85 -6.81
CA GLY A 145 -6.34 -25.24 -6.47
C GLY A 145 -5.29 -25.45 -5.38
N GLY A 146 -5.76 -25.76 -4.17
CA GLY A 146 -4.91 -26.15 -3.05
C GLY A 146 -5.65 -26.47 -1.75
N ARG A 147 -6.78 -27.19 -1.81
CA ARG A 147 -7.28 -28.03 -0.71
C ARG A 147 -7.33 -29.47 -1.17
#